data_AF-A0A848F862-F1
#
_entry.id   AF-A0A848F862-F1
#
_cell.length_a   1.000
_cell.length_b   1.000
_cell.length_c   1.000
_cell.angle_alpha   90.00
_cell.angle_beta   90.00
_cell.angle_gamma   90.00
#
_symmetry.space_group_name_H-M   'P 1'
#
loop_
_entity.id
_entity.type
_entity.pdbx_description
1 polymer ?
#
loop_
_entity_poly.entity_id
_entity_poly.type
_entity_poly.pdbx_seq_one_letter_code
_entity_poly.pdbx_strand_id
1 'polypeptide(L)'
;MSTTATTTATNPFAALSQSSTSSSSSTKKNMEAGSQDRFLTLLVAQMQNQDPLNPTDNAQITSQMAQINTVTGLEKVNDSIAALNAQFMRMQALQGASLVGNTVVVAGNKLTAVNTERTQFEGGFEIGSAADQVKVDILNGAGHVLATMQLGTQAAGRHTFQWANTAGIVGAESFRVTATSGAANVTTTALMSDLVESVSTSGQTLQLQLTRSGTVNYDAVKAFN
;
A
#
# COMPACT_ATOMS: atom_id res chain seq x y z
N MET A 1 -3.95 -63.18 13.96
CA MET A 1 -4.89 -62.05 14.15
C MET A 1 -4.35 -61.22 15.31
N SER A 2 -3.67 -60.12 15.00
CA SER A 2 -2.90 -59.35 15.98
C SER A 2 -3.61 -58.03 16.28
N THR A 3 -4.02 -57.86 17.53
CA THR A 3 -4.55 -56.62 18.10
C THR A 3 -3.40 -55.65 18.33
N THR A 4 -3.35 -54.55 17.58
CA THR A 4 -2.42 -53.44 17.85
C THR A 4 -3.24 -52.29 18.41
N ALA A 5 -3.01 -51.98 19.69
CA ALA A 5 -3.59 -50.83 20.35
C ALA A 5 -2.87 -49.56 19.87
N THR A 6 -3.58 -48.67 19.19
CA THR A 6 -3.06 -47.35 18.82
C THR A 6 -3.45 -46.36 19.91
N THR A 7 -2.48 -45.97 20.72
CA THR A 7 -2.57 -44.87 21.69
C THR A 7 -2.71 -43.56 20.92
N THR A 8 -3.93 -43.04 20.79
CA THR A 8 -4.15 -41.68 20.28
C THR A 8 -3.70 -40.69 21.34
N ALA A 9 -2.56 -40.05 21.11
CA ALA A 9 -2.10 -38.91 21.90
C ALA A 9 -3.09 -37.74 21.69
N THR A 10 -3.91 -37.48 22.69
CA THR A 10 -4.79 -36.30 22.74
C THR A 10 -3.91 -35.06 22.91
N ASN A 11 -3.66 -34.34 21.82
CA ASN A 11 -2.92 -33.07 21.85
C ASN A 11 -3.75 -32.03 22.64
N PRO A 12 -3.30 -31.57 23.82
CA PRO A 12 -4.06 -30.64 24.67
C PRO A 12 -4.19 -29.21 24.07
N PHE A 13 -3.55 -28.96 22.92
CA PHE A 13 -3.58 -27.69 22.20
C PHE A 13 -4.72 -27.55 21.18
N ALA A 14 -5.46 -28.62 20.87
CA ALA A 14 -6.55 -28.57 19.88
C ALA A 14 -7.77 -27.74 20.36
N ALA A 15 -7.92 -27.54 21.67
CA ALA A 15 -9.04 -26.80 22.25
C ALA A 15 -8.89 -25.27 22.18
N LEU A 16 -7.74 -24.73 21.75
CA LEU A 16 -7.47 -23.28 21.74
C LEU A 16 -7.79 -22.61 20.39
N SER A 17 -8.07 -23.37 19.32
CA SER A 17 -8.25 -22.84 17.96
C SER A 17 -9.72 -22.60 17.56
N GLN A 18 -10.69 -22.84 18.45
CA GLN A 18 -12.11 -22.72 18.11
C GLN A 18 -12.84 -21.78 19.07
N SER A 19 -12.52 -20.48 19.00
CA SER A 19 -13.33 -19.41 19.58
C SER A 19 -12.98 -18.07 18.93
N SER A 20 -13.43 -17.90 17.69
CA SER A 20 -13.50 -16.59 17.04
C SER A 20 -14.94 -16.30 16.66
N THR A 21 -15.74 -15.83 17.61
CA THR A 21 -16.94 -15.01 17.34
C THR A 21 -17.33 -14.22 18.60
N SER A 22 -17.63 -12.94 18.38
CA SER A 22 -18.26 -11.95 19.27
C SER A 22 -17.45 -11.40 20.47
N SER A 23 -16.87 -10.21 20.23
CA SER A 23 -17.00 -9.00 21.06
C SER A 23 -16.92 -9.13 22.59
N SER A 24 -15.72 -9.00 23.15
CA SER A 24 -15.52 -8.38 24.48
C SER A 24 -14.08 -7.82 24.62
N SER A 25 -13.87 -6.58 24.18
CA SER A 25 -12.60 -5.86 24.40
C SER A 25 -12.44 -5.31 25.82
N SER A 26 -13.31 -5.66 26.76
CA SER A 26 -13.31 -5.16 28.14
C SER A 26 -12.69 -6.11 29.18
N THR A 27 -12.43 -7.38 28.85
CA THR A 27 -11.98 -8.38 29.84
C THR A 27 -10.46 -8.49 29.96
N LYS A 28 -9.67 -8.14 28.93
CA LYS A 28 -8.20 -8.25 28.97
C LYS A 28 -7.53 -7.23 29.88
N LYS A 29 -8.12 -6.03 30.06
CA LYS A 29 -7.57 -4.99 30.95
C LYS A 29 -7.72 -5.33 32.44
N ASN A 30 -8.69 -6.19 32.79
CA ASN A 30 -9.02 -6.50 34.19
C ASN A 30 -8.20 -7.66 34.78
N MET A 31 -7.60 -8.51 33.94
CA MET A 31 -6.70 -9.57 34.42
C MET A 31 -5.33 -9.02 34.78
N GLU A 32 -4.73 -8.15 33.95
CA GLU A 32 -3.40 -7.59 34.18
C GLU A 32 -3.32 -6.73 35.46
N ALA A 33 -4.33 -5.88 35.69
CA ALA A 33 -4.44 -5.07 36.91
C ALA A 33 -4.69 -5.94 38.15
N GLY A 34 -5.51 -6.99 38.01
CA GLY A 34 -5.82 -7.93 39.09
C GLY A 34 -4.64 -8.80 39.55
N SER A 35 -3.69 -9.11 38.67
CA SER A 35 -2.46 -9.84 39.02
C SER A 35 -1.45 -8.97 39.79
N GLN A 36 -1.38 -7.68 39.49
CA GLN A 36 -0.47 -6.74 40.18
C GLN A 36 -1.00 -6.38 41.58
N ASP A 37 -2.32 -6.18 41.73
CA ASP A 37 -2.97 -5.97 43.03
C ASP A 37 -2.97 -7.22 43.92
N ARG A 38 -3.14 -8.42 43.34
CA ARG A 38 -2.96 -9.69 44.07
C ARG A 38 -1.51 -9.88 44.52
N PHE A 39 -0.53 -9.46 43.73
CA PHE A 39 0.88 -9.51 44.12
C PHE A 39 1.18 -8.57 45.30
N LEU A 40 0.72 -7.32 45.25
CA LEU A 40 0.89 -6.38 46.37
C LEU A 40 0.19 -6.87 47.65
N THR A 41 -0.98 -7.50 47.51
CA THR A 41 -1.71 -8.08 48.65
C THR A 41 -0.97 -9.28 49.26
N LEU A 42 -0.38 -10.15 48.43
CA LEU A 42 0.43 -11.28 48.91
C LEU A 42 1.79 -10.83 49.49
N LEU A 43 2.39 -9.76 48.96
CA LEU A 43 3.62 -9.15 49.48
C LEU A 43 3.40 -8.56 50.88
N VAL A 44 2.28 -7.88 51.10
CA VAL A 44 1.88 -7.33 52.41
C VAL A 44 1.55 -8.45 53.39
N ALA A 45 0.86 -9.51 52.94
CA ALA A 45 0.54 -10.66 53.78
C ALA A 45 1.80 -11.46 54.21
N GLN A 46 2.82 -11.58 53.35
CA GLN A 46 4.08 -12.21 53.71
C GLN A 46 4.94 -11.33 54.65
N MET A 47 4.97 -10.01 54.48
CA MET A 47 5.63 -9.12 55.45
C MET A 47 5.07 -9.22 56.87
N GLN A 48 3.79 -9.60 57.02
CA GLN A 48 3.14 -9.82 58.31
C GLN A 48 3.36 -11.21 58.90
N ASN A 49 3.90 -12.19 58.16
CA ASN A 49 3.93 -13.59 58.61
C ASN A 49 5.18 -14.43 58.22
N GLN A 50 6.31 -13.82 57.86
CA GLN A 50 7.51 -14.59 57.48
C GLN A 50 8.41 -14.93 58.69
N ASP A 51 8.41 -16.21 59.06
CA ASP A 51 9.51 -16.91 59.72
C ASP A 51 10.72 -16.95 58.74
N PRO A 52 11.94 -16.55 59.16
CA PRO A 52 13.10 -16.21 58.31
C PRO A 52 13.74 -17.30 57.43
N LEU A 53 13.16 -18.50 57.26
CA LEU A 53 13.93 -19.66 56.78
C LEU A 53 13.77 -20.13 55.32
N ASN A 54 13.10 -19.42 54.41
CA ASN A 54 13.23 -19.70 52.95
C ASN A 54 12.97 -18.47 52.04
N PRO A 55 13.98 -17.63 51.78
CA PRO A 55 13.87 -16.48 50.88
C PRO A 55 13.91 -16.82 49.36
N THR A 56 14.05 -18.09 48.99
CA THR A 56 14.27 -18.55 47.60
C THR A 56 13.01 -18.57 46.73
N ASP A 57 11.83 -18.83 47.30
CA ASP A 57 10.56 -18.92 46.55
C ASP A 57 10.10 -17.54 46.05
N ASN A 58 10.27 -16.51 46.89
CA ASN A 58 9.92 -15.13 46.55
C ASN A 58 10.78 -14.55 45.41
N ALA A 59 12.06 -14.94 45.33
CA ALA A 59 12.93 -14.52 44.24
C ALA A 59 12.53 -15.15 42.88
N GLN A 60 12.03 -16.39 42.90
CA GLN A 60 11.66 -17.14 41.70
C GLN A 60 10.32 -16.66 41.12
N ILE A 61 9.34 -16.35 41.98
CA ILE A 61 8.07 -15.71 41.56
C ILE A 61 8.31 -14.28 41.05
N THR A 62 9.18 -13.51 41.71
CA THR A 62 9.54 -12.15 41.25
C THR A 62 10.26 -12.18 39.90
N SER A 63 11.11 -13.18 39.64
CA SER A 63 11.75 -13.39 38.34
C SER A 63 10.74 -13.77 37.24
N GLN A 64 9.78 -14.64 37.53
CA GLN A 64 8.71 -14.99 36.58
C GLN A 64 7.77 -13.80 36.31
N MET A 65 7.44 -12.99 37.32
CA MET A 65 6.67 -11.76 37.11
C MET A 65 7.45 -10.71 36.34
N ALA A 66 8.77 -10.57 36.56
CA ALA A 66 9.61 -9.70 35.74
C ALA A 66 9.62 -10.17 34.28
N GLN A 67 9.69 -11.48 34.02
CA GLN A 67 9.58 -12.04 32.66
C GLN A 67 8.21 -11.76 32.04
N ILE A 68 7.11 -11.97 32.75
CA ILE A 68 5.75 -11.65 32.28
C ILE A 68 5.63 -10.15 31.97
N ASN A 69 6.11 -9.27 32.86
CA ASN A 69 6.09 -7.83 32.65
C ASN A 69 6.92 -7.40 31.43
N THR A 70 8.05 -8.06 31.15
CA THR A 70 8.82 -7.80 29.92
C THR A 70 8.08 -8.24 28.66
N VAL A 71 7.37 -9.37 28.69
CA VAL A 71 6.57 -9.86 27.56
C VAL A 71 5.37 -8.94 27.31
N THR A 72 4.62 -8.60 28.36
CA THR A 72 3.52 -7.61 28.28
C THR A 72 4.03 -6.23 27.85
N GLY A 73 5.24 -5.86 28.27
CA GLY A 73 5.93 -4.65 27.80
C GLY A 73 6.17 -4.68 26.29
N LEU A 74 6.67 -5.82 25.76
CA LEU A 74 6.86 -6.04 24.33
C LEU A 74 5.54 -6.01 23.56
N GLU A 75 4.48 -6.62 24.09
CA GLU A 75 3.15 -6.57 23.49
C GLU A 75 2.63 -5.13 23.40
N LYS A 76 2.75 -4.33 24.47
CA LYS A 76 2.37 -2.91 24.46
C LYS A 76 3.18 -2.09 23.47
N VAL A 77 4.46 -2.42 23.26
CA VAL A 77 5.29 -1.78 22.24
C VAL A 77 4.79 -2.14 20.84
N ASN A 78 4.47 -3.40 20.58
CA ASN A 78 3.90 -3.82 19.30
C ASN A 78 2.54 -3.13 19.02
N ASP A 79 1.67 -3.04 20.01
CA ASP A 79 0.39 -2.31 19.90
C ASP A 79 0.62 -0.82 19.61
N SER A 80 1.62 -0.21 20.26
CA SER A 80 1.98 1.20 20.02
C SER A 80 2.51 1.41 18.60
N ILE A 81 3.32 0.48 18.08
CA ILE A 81 3.82 0.51 16.69
C ILE A 81 2.66 0.37 15.70
N ALA A 82 1.73 -0.55 15.95
CA ALA A 82 0.55 -0.73 15.11
C ALA A 82 -0.34 0.54 15.10
N ALA A 83 -0.55 1.17 16.25
CA ALA A 83 -1.29 2.42 16.36
C ALA A 83 -0.60 3.57 15.60
N LEU A 84 0.73 3.66 15.68
CA LEU A 84 1.52 4.66 14.97
C LEU A 84 1.45 4.46 13.46
N ASN A 85 1.55 3.22 12.97
CA ASN A 85 1.38 2.90 11.56
C ASN A 85 -0.03 3.29 11.07
N ALA A 86 -1.09 2.95 11.82
CA ALA A 86 -2.46 3.37 11.50
C ALA A 86 -2.64 4.89 11.48
N GLN A 87 -1.93 5.63 12.34
CA GLN A 87 -1.91 7.10 12.30
C GLN A 87 -1.19 7.62 11.06
N PHE A 88 -0.07 7.03 10.68
CA PHE A 88 0.67 7.38 9.46
C PHE A 88 -0.19 7.16 8.21
N MET A 89 -0.89 6.03 8.12
CA MET A 89 -1.81 5.72 7.03
C MET A 89 -2.94 6.75 6.91
N ARG A 90 -3.50 7.20 8.04
CA ARG A 90 -4.52 8.27 8.04
C ARG A 90 -3.96 9.60 7.54
N MET A 91 -2.71 9.93 7.87
CA MET A 91 -2.06 11.14 7.34
C MET A 91 -1.82 11.05 5.84
N GLN A 92 -1.36 9.90 5.34
CA GLN A 92 -1.22 9.67 3.90
C GLN A 92 -2.58 9.74 3.18
N ALA A 93 -3.65 9.20 3.77
CA ALA A 93 -4.98 9.33 3.22
C ALA A 93 -5.46 10.80 3.16
N LEU A 94 -5.12 11.62 4.16
CA LEU A 94 -5.45 13.06 4.17
C LEU A 94 -4.65 13.84 3.11
N GLN A 95 -3.36 13.52 2.93
CA GLN A 95 -2.56 14.08 1.84
C GLN A 95 -3.14 13.65 0.48
N GLY A 96 -3.52 12.38 0.35
CA GLY A 96 -4.20 11.86 -0.82
C GLY A 96 -5.54 12.56 -1.10
N ALA A 97 -6.32 12.89 -0.07
CA ALA A 97 -7.58 13.61 -0.23
C ALA A 97 -7.40 14.99 -0.89
N SER A 98 -6.25 15.64 -0.69
CA SER A 98 -5.93 16.89 -1.40
C SER A 98 -5.71 16.71 -2.90
N LEU A 99 -5.46 15.48 -3.37
CA LEU A 99 -5.29 15.17 -4.79
C LEU A 99 -6.62 15.01 -5.51
N VAL A 100 -7.72 14.78 -4.78
CA VAL A 100 -9.05 14.66 -5.40
C VAL A 100 -9.38 15.96 -6.12
N GLY A 101 -9.74 15.86 -7.39
CA GLY A 101 -9.98 17.00 -8.27
C GLY A 101 -8.72 17.59 -8.93
N ASN A 102 -7.52 17.13 -8.56
CA ASN A 102 -6.27 17.50 -9.24
C ASN A 102 -5.91 16.50 -10.34
N THR A 103 -5.05 16.93 -11.25
CA THR A 103 -4.59 16.11 -12.36
C THR A 103 -3.23 15.49 -12.04
N VAL A 104 -3.10 14.20 -12.25
CA VAL A 104 -1.86 13.45 -12.02
C VAL A 104 -1.34 12.86 -13.31
N VAL A 105 -0.02 12.72 -13.44
CA VAL A 105 0.61 12.02 -14.56
C VAL A 105 0.92 10.61 -14.14
N VAL A 106 0.43 9.63 -14.90
CA VAL A 106 0.65 8.20 -14.67
C VAL A 106 1.16 7.52 -15.94
N ALA A 107 1.76 6.34 -15.79
CA ALA A 107 2.08 5.50 -16.94
C ALA A 107 0.79 5.04 -17.62
N GLY A 108 0.66 5.32 -18.91
CA GLY A 108 -0.54 5.05 -19.67
C GLY A 108 -0.49 5.70 -21.04
N ASN A 109 -1.31 5.18 -21.95
CA ASN A 109 -1.26 5.55 -23.36
C ASN A 109 -2.59 6.08 -23.90
N LYS A 110 -3.54 6.43 -23.02
CA LYS A 110 -4.79 7.06 -23.45
C LYS A 110 -4.53 8.53 -23.76
N LEU A 111 -5.17 9.03 -24.81
CA LEU A 111 -5.11 10.44 -25.16
C LEU A 111 -5.99 11.28 -24.24
N THR A 112 -5.48 12.44 -23.83
CA THR A 112 -6.25 13.46 -23.10
C THR A 112 -6.72 14.51 -24.07
N ALA A 113 -8.03 14.76 -24.13
CA ALA A 113 -8.55 15.89 -24.90
C ALA A 113 -8.32 17.17 -24.10
N VAL A 114 -7.73 18.19 -24.73
CA VAL A 114 -7.46 19.50 -24.13
C VAL A 114 -8.73 20.37 -24.11
N ASN A 115 -9.65 20.11 -25.03
CA ASN A 115 -10.90 20.83 -25.16
C ASN A 115 -12.11 19.89 -25.25
N THR A 116 -13.29 20.42 -24.89
CA THR A 116 -14.57 19.69 -24.95
C THR A 116 -14.92 19.23 -26.36
N GLU A 117 -14.50 19.98 -27.37
CA GLU A 117 -14.72 19.68 -28.79
C GLU A 117 -13.82 18.54 -29.31
N ARG A 118 -12.85 18.06 -28.51
CA ARG A 118 -11.90 16.99 -28.85
C ARG A 118 -11.16 17.25 -30.17
N THR A 119 -10.84 18.51 -30.44
CA THR A 119 -10.04 18.92 -31.61
C THR A 119 -8.55 19.04 -31.29
N GLN A 120 -8.18 19.03 -30.01
CA GLN A 120 -6.80 19.00 -29.55
C GLN A 120 -6.61 17.95 -28.47
N PHE A 121 -5.52 17.20 -28.59
CA PHE A 121 -5.13 16.17 -27.64
C PHE A 121 -3.72 16.39 -27.12
N GLU A 122 -3.46 15.91 -25.93
CA GLU A 122 -2.14 15.89 -25.32
C GLU A 122 -1.79 14.50 -24.79
N GLY A 123 -0.49 14.27 -24.67
CA GLY A 123 0.09 13.11 -24.03
C GLY A 123 1.54 13.37 -23.66
N GLY A 124 2.12 12.46 -22.89
CA GLY A 124 3.51 12.51 -22.49
C GLY A 124 4.22 11.20 -22.78
N PHE A 125 5.53 11.24 -22.73
CA PHE A 125 6.36 10.05 -22.73
C PHE A 125 7.69 10.31 -22.04
N GLU A 126 8.32 9.25 -21.57
CA GLU A 126 9.66 9.25 -21.01
C GLU A 126 10.56 8.37 -21.87
N ILE A 127 11.73 8.88 -22.26
CA ILE A 127 12.73 8.13 -23.02
C ILE A 127 13.94 7.86 -22.13
N GLY A 128 14.40 6.62 -22.07
CA GLY A 128 15.52 6.21 -21.20
C GLY A 128 16.89 6.74 -21.61
N SER A 129 17.10 7.04 -22.90
CA SER A 129 18.33 7.62 -23.45
C SER A 129 18.01 8.57 -24.59
N ALA A 130 18.98 9.35 -25.07
CA ALA A 130 18.79 10.17 -26.28
C ALA A 130 18.38 9.28 -27.47
N ALA A 131 17.48 9.77 -28.31
CA ALA A 131 16.97 9.10 -29.49
C ALA A 131 17.03 10.04 -30.70
N ASP A 132 17.49 9.54 -31.84
CA ASP A 132 17.64 10.30 -33.09
C ASP A 132 16.29 10.50 -33.78
N GLN A 133 15.41 9.50 -33.66
CA GLN A 133 14.08 9.52 -34.25
C GLN A 133 13.03 9.08 -33.23
N VAL A 134 12.12 9.99 -32.91
CA VAL A 134 10.93 9.73 -32.10
C VAL A 134 9.70 9.96 -32.95
N LYS A 135 8.78 9.00 -32.91
CA LYS A 135 7.43 9.14 -33.47
C LYS A 135 6.36 8.81 -32.45
N VAL A 136 5.20 9.43 -32.63
CA VAL A 136 3.98 9.15 -31.89
C VAL A 136 2.90 8.75 -32.88
N ASP A 137 2.51 7.48 -32.84
CA ASP A 137 1.34 6.98 -33.56
C ASP A 137 0.08 7.22 -32.72
N ILE A 138 -0.94 7.82 -33.31
CA ILE A 138 -2.28 7.98 -32.74
C ILE A 138 -3.13 6.81 -33.19
N LEU A 139 -3.77 6.09 -32.26
CA LEU A 139 -4.51 4.87 -32.54
C LEU A 139 -5.98 4.96 -32.11
N ASN A 140 -6.81 4.19 -32.81
CA ASN A 140 -8.18 3.93 -32.39
C ASN A 140 -8.28 2.78 -31.37
N GLY A 141 -9.49 2.50 -30.88
CA GLY A 141 -9.77 1.40 -29.95
C GLY A 141 -9.47 -0.01 -30.52
N ALA A 142 -9.35 -0.15 -31.84
CA ALA A 142 -8.92 -1.39 -32.50
C ALA A 142 -7.39 -1.50 -32.66
N GLY A 143 -6.63 -0.46 -32.29
CA GLY A 143 -5.17 -0.42 -32.44
C GLY A 143 -4.70 -0.05 -33.86
N HIS A 144 -5.58 0.44 -34.74
CA HIS A 144 -5.17 0.98 -36.05
C HIS A 144 -4.61 2.38 -35.91
N VAL A 145 -3.52 2.66 -36.62
CA VAL A 145 -2.90 3.99 -36.67
C VAL A 145 -3.76 4.93 -37.52
N LEU A 146 -4.24 6.00 -36.90
CA LEU A 146 -5.03 7.05 -37.52
C LEU A 146 -4.18 8.22 -38.00
N ALA A 147 -3.12 8.54 -37.24
CA ALA A 147 -2.18 9.60 -37.54
C ALA A 147 -0.80 9.25 -36.96
N THR A 148 0.27 9.79 -37.54
CA THR A 148 1.64 9.65 -37.02
C THR A 148 2.25 11.04 -36.95
N MET A 149 2.81 11.37 -35.78
CA MET A 149 3.60 12.58 -35.59
C MET A 149 5.07 12.23 -35.53
N GLN A 150 5.90 12.97 -36.27
CA GLN A 150 7.35 12.81 -36.24
C GLN A 150 7.94 13.92 -35.36
N LEU A 151 8.44 13.55 -34.19
CA LEU A 151 9.02 14.48 -33.21
C LEU A 151 10.53 14.68 -33.39
N GLY A 152 11.16 13.89 -34.27
CA GLY A 152 12.58 13.97 -34.57
C GLY A 152 13.46 13.54 -33.41
N THR A 153 14.60 14.20 -33.26
CA THR A 153 15.58 13.92 -32.21
C THR A 153 15.10 14.44 -30.86
N GLN A 154 15.21 13.61 -29.82
CA GLN A 154 14.84 13.97 -28.46
C GLN A 154 15.89 13.49 -27.46
N ALA A 155 16.13 14.29 -26.42
CA ALA A 155 17.02 13.91 -25.33
C ALA A 155 16.38 12.85 -24.42
N ALA A 156 17.18 12.24 -23.54
CA ALA A 156 16.66 11.40 -22.46
C ALA A 156 15.78 12.23 -21.51
N GLY A 157 14.78 11.59 -20.90
CA GLY A 157 13.88 12.21 -19.93
C GLY A 157 12.44 12.30 -20.42
N ARG A 158 11.65 13.12 -19.73
CA ARG A 158 10.22 13.31 -20.00
C ARG A 158 9.96 14.41 -21.00
N HIS A 159 9.04 14.12 -21.90
CA HIS A 159 8.57 15.02 -22.95
C HIS A 159 7.06 14.99 -23.01
N THR A 160 6.48 16.06 -23.53
CA THR A 160 5.06 16.16 -23.82
C THR A 160 4.87 16.41 -25.31
N PHE A 161 3.69 16.06 -25.81
CA PHE A 161 3.28 16.36 -27.17
C PHE A 161 1.83 16.83 -27.18
N GLN A 162 1.50 17.62 -28.20
CA GLN A 162 0.13 18.00 -28.51
C GLN A 162 -0.18 17.62 -29.95
N TRP A 163 -1.34 17.02 -30.16
CA TRP A 163 -1.83 16.63 -31.46
C TRP A 163 -3.12 17.38 -31.79
N ALA A 164 -3.08 18.16 -32.87
CA ALA A 164 -4.25 18.83 -33.41
C ALA A 164 -4.98 17.89 -34.38
N ASN A 165 -6.25 17.61 -34.10
CA ASN A 165 -7.11 16.78 -34.93
C ASN A 165 -7.77 17.60 -36.05
N THR A 166 -6.96 18.26 -36.88
CA THR A 166 -7.43 19.16 -37.95
C THR A 166 -8.24 18.43 -39.03
N ALA A 167 -8.01 17.12 -39.18
CA ALA A 167 -8.72 16.28 -40.14
C ALA A 167 -10.09 15.78 -39.64
N GLY A 168 -10.50 16.13 -38.42
CA GLY A 168 -11.79 15.68 -37.86
C GLY A 168 -11.87 14.17 -37.64
N ILE A 169 -10.73 13.53 -37.36
CA ILE A 169 -10.64 12.09 -37.16
C ILE A 169 -11.42 11.70 -35.89
N VAL A 170 -12.38 10.80 -36.05
CA VAL A 170 -13.17 10.27 -34.93
C VAL A 170 -12.54 8.97 -34.43
N GLY A 171 -12.65 8.72 -33.12
CA GLY A 171 -12.20 7.47 -32.51
C GLY A 171 -10.71 7.43 -32.16
N ALA A 172 -10.03 8.57 -32.10
CA ALA A 172 -8.70 8.65 -31.49
C ALA A 172 -8.82 8.44 -29.97
N GLU A 173 -8.21 7.36 -29.48
CA GLU A 173 -8.35 6.92 -28.09
C GLU A 173 -7.01 6.77 -27.38
N SER A 174 -5.99 6.28 -28.09
CA SER A 174 -4.69 5.98 -27.52
C SER A 174 -3.56 6.44 -28.43
N PHE A 175 -2.34 6.42 -27.89
CA PHE A 175 -1.13 6.70 -28.64
C PHE A 175 -0.08 5.62 -28.39
N ARG A 176 0.93 5.54 -29.26
CA ARG A 176 2.11 4.70 -29.08
C ARG A 176 3.33 5.51 -29.46
N VAL A 177 4.33 5.48 -28.59
CA VAL A 177 5.62 6.13 -28.84
C VAL A 177 6.59 5.08 -29.33
N THR A 178 7.40 5.43 -30.32
CA THR A 178 8.54 4.63 -30.77
C THR A 178 9.72 5.56 -30.91
N ALA A 179 10.82 5.21 -30.25
CA ALA A 179 12.06 5.96 -30.29
C ALA A 179 13.20 5.04 -30.74
N THR A 180 14.07 5.54 -31.62
CA THR A 180 15.28 4.83 -32.07
C THR A 180 16.49 5.75 -32.02
N SER A 181 17.65 5.18 -31.71
CA SER A 181 18.95 5.82 -31.94
C SER A 181 19.72 4.97 -32.95
N GLY A 182 20.00 5.55 -34.11
CA GLY A 182 20.34 4.80 -35.32
C GLY A 182 19.32 3.68 -35.60
N ALA A 183 19.79 2.44 -35.69
CA ALA A 183 18.95 1.26 -35.89
C ALA A 183 18.43 0.62 -34.58
N ALA A 184 18.88 1.08 -33.42
CA ALA A 184 18.53 0.49 -32.13
C ALA A 184 17.26 1.12 -31.56
N ASN A 185 16.34 0.30 -31.03
CA ASN A 185 15.18 0.78 -30.30
C ASN A 185 15.60 1.32 -28.92
N VAL A 186 15.01 2.44 -28.54
CA VAL A 186 15.17 3.05 -27.22
C VAL A 186 13.93 2.78 -26.38
N THR A 187 14.11 2.46 -25.11
CA THR A 187 13.00 2.24 -24.17
C THR A 187 12.18 3.52 -23.99
N THR A 188 10.88 3.42 -24.22
CA THR A 188 9.92 4.50 -24.03
C THR A 188 8.81 4.09 -23.09
N THR A 189 8.45 4.97 -22.16
CA THR A 189 7.25 4.82 -21.32
C THR A 189 6.22 5.87 -21.72
N ALA A 190 5.02 5.46 -22.12
CA ALA A 190 3.92 6.38 -22.37
C ALA A 190 3.40 6.96 -21.04
N LEU A 191 3.15 8.26 -21.01
CA LEU A 191 2.61 8.98 -19.86
C LEU A 191 1.32 9.69 -20.25
N MET A 192 0.32 9.63 -19.39
CA MET A 192 -0.93 10.36 -19.57
C MET A 192 -1.26 11.14 -18.30
N SER A 193 -1.76 12.35 -18.48
CA SER A 193 -2.45 13.10 -17.43
C SER A 193 -3.80 12.45 -17.18
N ASP A 194 -4.27 12.37 -15.94
CA ASP A 194 -5.62 11.93 -15.59
C ASP A 194 -6.14 12.60 -14.33
N LEU A 195 -7.46 12.77 -14.24
CA LEU A 195 -8.11 13.41 -13.10
C LEU A 195 -8.31 12.40 -11.97
N VAL A 196 -7.99 12.79 -10.74
CA VAL A 196 -8.27 11.99 -9.55
C VAL A 196 -9.71 12.22 -9.10
N GLU A 197 -10.55 11.19 -9.15
CA GLU A 197 -11.95 11.27 -8.73
C GLU A 197 -12.13 10.96 -7.25
N SER A 198 -11.38 9.99 -6.75
CA SER A 198 -11.39 9.64 -5.34
C SER A 198 -10.09 8.99 -4.92
N VAL A 199 -9.86 8.97 -3.63
CA VAL A 199 -8.70 8.32 -3.02
C VAL A 199 -9.22 7.31 -2.00
N SER A 200 -8.65 6.12 -2.02
CA SER A 200 -8.98 5.05 -1.10
C SER A 200 -7.71 4.43 -0.52
N THR A 201 -7.86 3.73 0.59
CA THR A 201 -6.79 2.90 1.15
C THR A 201 -7.21 1.45 1.06
N SER A 202 -6.35 0.60 0.52
CA SER A 202 -6.53 -0.85 0.54
C SER A 202 -5.33 -1.46 1.24
N GLY A 203 -5.55 -2.10 2.38
CA GLY A 203 -4.48 -2.53 3.27
C GLY A 203 -3.61 -1.35 3.72
N GLN A 204 -2.34 -1.36 3.31
CA GLN A 204 -1.33 -0.33 3.64
C GLN A 204 -0.97 0.56 2.44
N THR A 205 -1.68 0.46 1.32
CA THR A 205 -1.37 1.25 0.11
C THR A 205 -2.46 2.27 -0.18
N LEU A 206 -2.04 3.50 -0.46
CA LEU A 206 -2.90 4.56 -0.97
C LEU A 206 -3.16 4.30 -2.46
N GLN A 207 -4.43 4.29 -2.85
CA GLN A 207 -4.88 4.11 -4.23
C GLN A 207 -5.69 5.33 -4.67
N LEU A 208 -5.49 5.75 -5.91
CA LEU A 208 -6.23 6.81 -6.56
C LEU A 208 -7.15 6.18 -7.58
N GLN A 209 -8.42 6.54 -7.52
CA GLN A 209 -9.36 6.26 -8.60
C GLN A 209 -9.25 7.40 -9.61
N LEU A 210 -8.80 7.09 -10.81
CA LEU A 210 -8.69 8.03 -11.91
C LEU A 210 -9.86 7.88 -12.89
N THR A 211 -10.29 8.99 -13.50
CA THR A 211 -11.43 9.02 -14.42
C THR A 211 -11.28 8.06 -15.60
N ARG A 212 -10.08 7.93 -16.18
CA ARG A 212 -9.86 7.11 -17.40
C ARG A 212 -9.02 5.87 -17.18
N SER A 213 -8.09 5.93 -16.23
CA SER A 213 -7.14 4.84 -15.96
C SER A 213 -7.63 3.86 -14.90
N GLY A 214 -8.73 4.19 -14.21
CA GLY A 214 -9.26 3.39 -13.11
C GLY A 214 -8.39 3.52 -11.87
N THR A 215 -8.35 2.46 -11.04
CA THR A 215 -7.57 2.47 -9.80
C THR A 215 -6.08 2.32 -10.07
N VAL A 216 -5.28 3.25 -9.57
CA VAL A 216 -3.81 3.21 -9.61
C VAL A 216 -3.23 3.38 -8.20
N ASN A 217 -2.09 2.76 -7.94
CA ASN A 217 -1.36 3.00 -6.70
C ASN A 217 -0.73 4.39 -6.69
N TYR A 218 -0.65 5.02 -5.52
CA TYR A 218 -0.02 6.33 -5.36
C TYR A 218 1.44 6.34 -5.84
N ASP A 219 2.19 5.26 -5.63
CA ASP A 219 3.59 5.14 -6.08
C ASP A 219 3.74 5.08 -7.61
N ALA A 220 2.66 4.81 -8.35
CA ALA A 220 2.66 4.82 -9.81
C ALA A 220 2.54 6.25 -10.38
N VAL A 221 2.20 7.24 -9.54
CA VAL A 221 2.10 8.64 -9.95
C VAL A 221 3.49 9.20 -10.21
N LYS A 222 3.68 9.73 -11.42
CA LYS A 222 4.95 10.25 -11.93
C LYS A 222 5.10 11.74 -11.69
N ALA A 223 4.00 12.49 -11.66
CA ALA A 223 3.95 13.92 -11.35
C ALA A 223 2.53 14.35 -10.93
N PHE A 224 2.44 15.48 -10.24
CA PHE A 224 1.20 16.17 -9.89
C PHE A 224 1.17 17.51 -10.64
N ASN A 225 0.04 17.86 -11.25
CA ASN A 225 -0.18 19.15 -11.93
C ASN A 225 -1.20 19.99 -11.17
#